data_AF-A0A916Z8R3-F1
#
_entry.id   AF-A0A916Z8R3-F1
#
_cell.length_a   1.000
_cell.length_b   1.000
_cell.length_c   1.000
_cell.angle_alpha   90.00
_cell.angle_beta   90.00
_cell.angle_gamma   90.00
#
_symmetry.space_group_name_H-M   'P 1'
#
loop_
_entity.id
_entity.type
_entity.pdbx_description
1 polymer ?
#
loop_
_entity_poly.entity_id
_entity_poly.type
_entity_poly.pdbx_seq_one_letter_code
_entity_poly.pdbx_strand_id
1 'polypeptide(L)'
;MTNVATIYCEHDLPSMTVFELAVASAIGRQELSSNQDLMEILGDWFQRSVDDRDVVSALSKMEQQGWVRQAGETLVAYRLTPMGIDYVTTLYGGCIRMIDRGLGILKVSFLLQALEFPKEEDNA
;
A
#
# COMPACT_ATOMS: atom_id res chain seq x y z
N MET A 1 23.79 -23.96 -4.37
CA MET A 1 23.72 -22.52 -4.04
C MET A 1 22.66 -21.91 -4.94
N THR A 2 21.52 -21.54 -4.37
CA THR A 2 20.36 -21.06 -5.14
C THR A 2 20.68 -19.69 -5.71
N ASN A 3 20.60 -19.57 -7.03
CA ASN A 3 20.87 -18.35 -7.77
C ASN A 3 19.75 -17.35 -7.45
N VAL A 4 20.01 -16.42 -6.53
CA VAL A 4 19.07 -15.33 -6.23
C VAL A 4 19.16 -14.38 -7.41
N ALA A 5 18.13 -14.37 -8.25
CA ALA A 5 18.04 -13.40 -9.33
C ALA A 5 17.96 -12.00 -8.70
N THR A 6 19.08 -11.28 -8.71
CA THR A 6 19.12 -9.87 -8.34
C THR A 6 18.34 -9.11 -9.39
N ILE A 7 17.15 -8.65 -9.03
CA ILE A 7 16.36 -7.74 -9.87
C ILE A 7 17.03 -6.37 -9.75
N TYR A 8 17.79 -5.99 -10.78
CA TYR A 8 18.29 -4.63 -10.92
C TYR A 8 17.14 -3.74 -11.38
N CYS A 9 16.79 -2.73 -10.58
CA CYS A 9 16.03 -1.61 -11.11
C CYS A 9 17.05 -0.57 -11.60
N GLU A 10 17.03 -0.26 -12.90
CA GLU A 10 17.91 0.76 -13.51
C GLU A 10 17.50 2.19 -13.16
N HIS A 11 16.38 2.37 -12.46
CA HIS A 11 15.89 3.65 -11.96
C HIS A 11 15.73 3.59 -10.45
N ASP A 12 16.00 4.70 -9.75
CA ASP A 12 15.65 4.84 -8.34
C ASP A 12 14.13 4.71 -8.24
N LEU A 13 13.67 3.53 -7.81
CA LEU A 13 12.26 3.33 -7.52
C LEU A 13 11.87 4.28 -6.38
N PRO A 14 10.68 4.90 -6.48
CA PRO A 14 10.06 5.56 -5.34
C PRO A 14 10.20 4.70 -4.08
N SER A 15 10.76 5.25 -3.01
CA SER A 15 10.94 4.55 -1.75
C SER A 15 10.14 5.24 -0.67
N MET A 16 9.01 4.64 -0.30
CA MET A 16 8.24 4.99 0.89
C MET A 16 8.11 3.76 1.77
N THR A 17 8.11 3.98 3.08
CA THR A 17 7.64 2.96 4.02
C THR A 17 6.15 2.70 3.79
N VAL A 18 5.67 1.53 4.21
CA VAL A 18 4.24 1.18 4.15
C VAL A 18 3.40 2.22 4.89
N PHE A 19 3.93 2.76 6.00
CA PHE A 19 3.24 3.79 6.78
C PHE A 19 3.16 5.14 6.04
N GLU A 20 4.25 5.62 5.45
CA GLU A 20 4.24 6.84 4.62
C GLU A 20 3.31 6.71 3.41
N LEU A 21 3.30 5.54 2.76
CA LEU A 21 2.38 5.26 1.66
C LEU A 21 0.93 5.30 2.14
N ALA A 22 0.62 4.71 3.29
CA ALA A 22 -0.72 4.77 3.88
C ALA A 22 -1.10 6.21 4.23
N VAL A 23 -0.23 6.97 4.88
CA VAL A 23 -0.48 8.40 5.20
C VAL A 23 -0.75 9.21 3.94
N ALA A 24 0.11 9.11 2.92
CA ALA A 24 -0.08 9.74 1.61
C ALA A 24 -1.45 9.42 0.99
N SER A 25 -1.87 8.17 1.12
CA SER A 25 -3.09 7.68 0.51
C SER A 25 -4.33 8.13 1.27
N ALA A 26 -4.23 8.19 2.59
CA ALA A 26 -5.30 8.73 3.43
C ALA A 26 -5.50 10.22 3.15
N ILE A 27 -4.44 11.05 3.13
CA ILE A 27 -4.55 12.50 2.85
C ILE A 27 -4.99 12.81 1.41
N GLY A 28 -4.78 11.86 0.48
CA GLY A 28 -5.25 11.97 -0.90
C GLY A 28 -6.76 11.79 -1.07
N ARG A 29 -7.46 11.30 -0.03
CA ARG A 29 -8.93 11.11 -0.06
C ARG A 29 -9.66 12.42 0.19
N GLN A 30 -10.73 12.66 -0.56
CA GLN A 30 -11.52 13.90 -0.51
C GLN A 30 -12.38 14.04 0.76
N GLU A 31 -12.45 13.02 1.62
CA GLU A 31 -13.46 12.92 2.69
C GLU A 31 -12.92 13.17 4.11
N LEU A 32 -11.64 13.54 4.27
CA LEU A 32 -11.08 13.82 5.60
C LEU A 32 -11.54 15.19 6.11
N SER A 33 -12.30 15.21 7.20
CA SER A 33 -12.81 16.43 7.84
C SER A 33 -12.01 16.82 9.08
N SER A 34 -11.33 15.86 9.73
CA SER A 34 -10.57 16.08 10.96
C SER A 34 -9.31 15.21 11.06
N ASN A 35 -8.36 15.60 11.92
CA ASN A 35 -7.19 14.76 12.23
C ASN A 35 -7.60 13.42 12.85
N GLN A 36 -8.73 13.38 13.57
CA GLN A 36 -9.24 12.14 14.16
C GLN A 36 -9.67 11.16 13.07
N ASP A 37 -10.34 11.61 12.02
CA ASP A 37 -10.76 10.77 10.88
C ASP A 37 -9.52 10.11 10.23
N LEU A 38 -8.42 10.87 10.12
CA LEU A 38 -7.16 10.36 9.60
C LEU A 38 -6.60 9.23 10.48
N MET A 39 -6.60 9.42 11.81
CA MET A 39 -6.15 8.38 12.74
C MET A 39 -7.05 7.14 12.72
N GLU A 40 -8.36 7.32 12.60
CA GLU A 40 -9.33 6.23 12.52
C GLU A 40 -9.14 5.40 11.25
N ILE A 41 -8.98 6.05 10.08
CA ILE A 41 -8.72 5.35 8.81
C ILE A 41 -7.39 4.60 8.86
N LEU A 42 -6.32 5.25 9.34
CA LEU A 42 -5.03 4.58 9.47
C LEU A 42 -5.10 3.44 10.48
N GLY A 43 -5.85 3.62 11.57
CA GLY A 43 -6.02 2.60 12.59
C GLY A 43 -6.78 1.38 12.10
N ASP A 44 -7.82 1.59 11.28
CA ASP A 44 -8.53 0.52 10.58
C ASP A 44 -7.60 -0.24 9.63
N TRP A 45 -6.82 0.47 8.81
CA TRP A 45 -5.91 -0.16 7.86
C TRP A 45 -4.80 -0.98 8.50
N PHE A 46 -4.21 -0.50 9.58
CA PHE A 46 -3.15 -1.21 10.30
C PHE A 46 -3.67 -2.13 11.41
N GLN A 47 -4.99 -2.17 11.64
CA GLN A 47 -5.65 -2.94 12.70
C GLN A 47 -5.04 -2.65 14.10
N ARG A 48 -4.67 -1.38 14.34
CA ARG A 48 -4.07 -0.91 15.61
C ARG A 48 -4.25 0.59 15.77
N SER A 49 -4.20 1.09 17.00
CA SER A 49 -4.16 2.54 17.24
C SER A 49 -2.90 3.16 16.62
N VAL A 50 -3.07 4.31 15.96
CA VAL A 50 -1.98 5.12 15.39
C VAL A 50 -1.83 6.39 16.22
N ASP A 51 -0.60 6.73 16.59
CA ASP A 51 -0.28 7.95 17.35
C ASP A 51 -0.13 9.14 16.38
N ASP A 52 -0.69 10.28 16.76
CA ASP A 52 -0.60 11.53 15.99
C ASP A 52 0.88 11.92 15.72
N ARG A 53 1.77 11.63 16.67
CA ARG A 53 3.21 11.91 16.55
C ARG A 53 3.87 11.12 15.42
N ASP A 54 3.42 9.89 15.19
CA ASP A 54 3.94 9.05 14.11
C ASP A 54 3.53 9.63 12.75
N VAL A 55 2.28 10.09 12.63
CA VAL A 55 1.77 10.72 11.41
C VAL A 55 2.45 12.06 11.14
N VAL A 56 2.64 12.89 12.17
CA VAL A 56 3.40 14.15 12.06
C VAL A 56 4.83 13.89 11.61
N SER A 57 5.49 12.87 12.19
CA SER A 57 6.86 12.50 11.81
C SER A 57 6.94 12.05 10.34
N ALA A 58 5.99 11.22 9.91
CA ALA A 58 5.90 10.78 8.52
C ALA A 58 5.66 11.96 7.57
N LEU A 59 4.68 12.82 7.83
CA LEU A 59 4.38 14.00 7.02
C LEU A 59 5.57 14.96 6.94
N SER A 60 6.25 15.20 8.06
CA SER A 60 7.45 16.04 8.11
C SER A 60 8.57 15.50 7.21
N LYS A 61 8.80 14.19 7.24
CA LYS A 61 9.79 13.53 6.37
C LYS A 61 9.36 13.61 4.90
N MET A 62 8.10 13.32 4.60
CA MET A 62 7.56 13.38 3.24
C MET A 62 7.61 14.81 2.67
N GLU A 63 7.44 15.83 3.52
CA GLU A 63 7.56 17.25 3.16
C GLU A 63 9.01 17.62 2.84
N GLN A 64 9.98 17.16 3.65
CA GLN A 64 11.42 17.32 3.36
C GLN A 64 11.84 16.67 2.04
N GLN A 65 11.20 15.55 1.67
CA GLN A 65 11.41 14.88 0.39
C GLN A 65 10.64 15.52 -0.77
N GLY A 66 9.76 16.50 -0.50
CA GLY A 66 8.96 17.19 -1.51
C GLY A 66 7.76 16.40 -2.04
N TRP A 67 7.36 15.30 -1.39
CA TRP A 67 6.22 14.47 -1.80
C TRP A 67 4.88 15.06 -1.36
N VAL A 68 4.87 15.80 -0.26
CA VAL A 68 3.68 16.52 0.24
C VAL A 68 4.01 17.99 0.45
N ARG A 69 2.96 18.80 0.51
CA ARG A 69 3.03 20.21 0.92
C ARG A 69 1.92 20.50 1.89
N GLN A 70 2.24 21.24 2.95
CA GLN A 70 1.25 21.75 3.88
C GLN A 70 0.43 22.88 3.22
N ALA A 71 -0.91 22.73 3.15
CA ALA A 71 -1.82 23.75 2.64
C ALA A 71 -2.67 24.43 3.73
N GLY A 72 -2.41 24.13 5.02
CA GLY A 72 -3.11 24.68 6.17
C GLY A 72 -2.55 24.15 7.50
N GLU A 73 -3.14 24.55 8.62
CA GLU A 73 -2.58 24.26 9.96
C GLU A 73 -2.86 22.83 10.48
N THR A 74 -3.76 22.09 9.85
CA THR A 74 -4.15 20.73 10.27
C THR A 74 -3.43 19.64 9.48
N LEU A 75 -3.36 18.41 10.00
CA LEU A 75 -2.74 17.28 9.30
C LEU A 75 -3.50 16.92 8.03
N VAL A 76 -4.83 17.06 8.06
CA VAL A 76 -5.68 16.88 6.89
C VAL A 76 -5.54 17.99 5.85
N ALA A 77 -4.82 19.07 6.14
CA ALA A 77 -4.52 20.12 5.17
C ALA A 77 -3.28 19.81 4.32
N TYR A 78 -2.56 18.72 4.59
CA TYR A 78 -1.51 18.27 3.70
C TYR A 78 -2.09 17.81 2.36
N ARG A 79 -1.37 18.11 1.28
CA ARG A 79 -1.71 17.68 -0.08
C ARG A 79 -0.49 17.04 -0.73
N LEU A 80 -0.72 16.02 -1.54
CA LEU A 80 0.35 15.44 -2.36
C LEU A 80 0.78 16.47 -3.42
N THR A 81 2.10 16.57 -3.62
CA THR A 81 2.65 17.28 -4.78
C THR A 81 2.51 16.40 -6.04
N PRO A 82 2.70 16.93 -7.26
CA PRO A 82 2.73 16.09 -8.46
C PRO A 82 3.73 14.92 -8.37
N MET A 83 4.89 15.16 -7.75
CA MET A 83 5.88 14.12 -7.48
C MET A 83 5.37 13.08 -6.47
N GLY A 84 4.71 13.52 -5.40
CA GLY A 84 4.08 12.60 -4.43
C GLY A 84 2.99 11.75 -5.06
N ILE A 85 2.16 12.31 -5.95
CA ILE A 85 1.13 11.57 -6.68
C ILE A 85 1.78 10.48 -7.55
N ASP A 86 2.84 10.81 -8.27
CA ASP A 86 3.56 9.85 -9.12
C ASP A 86 4.19 8.71 -8.29
N TYR A 87 4.81 9.04 -7.15
CA TYR A 87 5.39 8.08 -6.22
C TYR A 87 4.34 7.10 -5.67
N VAL A 88 3.24 7.64 -5.15
CA VAL A 88 2.13 6.85 -4.57
C VAL A 88 1.50 5.96 -5.63
N THR A 89 1.25 6.50 -6.83
CA THR A 89 0.63 5.74 -7.94
C THR A 89 1.55 4.61 -8.41
N THR A 90 2.85 4.86 -8.51
CA THR A 90 3.85 3.86 -8.91
C THR A 90 3.91 2.72 -7.89
N LEU A 91 4.01 3.06 -6.60
CA LEU A 91 4.06 2.08 -5.52
C LEU A 91 2.77 1.27 -5.43
N TYR A 92 1.61 1.91 -5.46
CA TYR A 92 0.33 1.19 -5.45
C TYR A 92 0.16 0.29 -6.66
N GLY A 93 0.53 0.75 -7.85
CA GLY A 93 0.50 -0.07 -9.06
C GLY A 93 1.36 -1.32 -8.90
N GLY A 94 2.53 -1.20 -8.27
CA GLY A 94 3.38 -2.33 -7.90
C GLY A 94 2.68 -3.30 -6.94
N CYS A 95 2.16 -2.79 -5.82
CA CYS A 95 1.46 -3.59 -4.80
C CYS A 95 0.26 -4.34 -5.38
N ILE A 96 -0.61 -3.65 -6.13
CA ILE A 96 -1.82 -4.24 -6.73
C ILE A 96 -1.44 -5.38 -7.67
N ARG A 97 -0.49 -5.17 -8.59
CA ARG A 97 -0.07 -6.22 -9.53
C ARG A 97 0.53 -7.43 -8.83
N MET A 98 1.26 -7.23 -7.74
CA MET A 98 1.81 -8.34 -6.94
C MET A 98 0.68 -9.14 -6.26
N ILE A 99 -0.30 -8.46 -5.67
CA ILE A 99 -1.47 -9.10 -5.05
C ILE A 99 -2.28 -9.86 -6.10
N ASP A 100 -2.57 -9.23 -7.25
CA ASP A 100 -3.29 -9.86 -8.36
C ASP A 100 -2.58 -11.11 -8.86
N ARG A 101 -1.25 -11.06 -8.99
CA ARG A 101 -0.44 -12.23 -9.38
C ARG A 101 -0.51 -13.34 -8.33
N GLY A 102 -0.43 -13.01 -7.05
CA GLY A 102 -0.60 -13.98 -5.96
C GLY A 102 -1.97 -14.64 -5.98
N LEU A 103 -3.04 -13.86 -6.15
CA LEU A 103 -4.41 -14.36 -6.25
C LEU A 103 -4.60 -15.27 -7.47
N GLY A 104 -4.00 -14.91 -8.62
CA GLY A 104 -4.01 -15.74 -9.82
C GLY A 104 -3.37 -17.11 -9.58
N ILE A 105 -2.22 -17.15 -8.90
CA ILE A 105 -1.54 -18.40 -8.53
C ILE A 105 -2.43 -19.25 -7.62
N LEU A 106 -3.01 -18.66 -6.58
CA LEU A 106 -3.91 -19.38 -5.66
C LEU A 106 -5.11 -19.99 -6.40
N LYS A 107 -5.76 -19.23 -7.28
CA LYS A 107 -6.90 -19.72 -8.08
C LYS A 107 -6.51 -20.93 -8.93
N VAL A 108 -5.36 -20.89 -9.59
CA VAL A 108 -4.87 -22.01 -10.40
C VAL A 108 -4.57 -23.22 -9.53
N SER A 109 -3.91 -23.04 -8.38
CA SER A 109 -3.64 -24.14 -7.45
C SER A 109 -4.93 -24.81 -6.94
N PHE A 110 -5.96 -24.03 -6.60
CA PHE A 110 -7.26 -24.58 -6.22
C PHE A 110 -7.94 -25.35 -7.35
N LEU A 111 -7.86 -24.88 -8.59
CA LEU A 111 -8.39 -25.59 -9.75
C LEU A 111 -7.68 -26.93 -9.99
N LEU A 112 -6.35 -26.97 -9.86
CA LEU A 112 -5.58 -28.21 -10.00
C LEU A 112 -5.95 -29.20 -8.89
N GLN A 113 -6.04 -28.75 -7.64
CA GLN A 113 -6.48 -29.60 -6.53
C GLN A 113 -7.89 -30.15 -6.75
N ALA A 114 -8.81 -29.34 -7.28
CA ALA A 114 -10.18 -29.78 -7.61
C ALA A 114 -10.22 -30.87 -8.70
N LEU A 115 -9.31 -30.81 -9.68
CA LEU A 115 -9.16 -31.80 -10.75
C LEU A 115 -8.43 -33.07 -10.30
N GLU A 116 -7.55 -32.94 -9.29
CA GLU A 116 -6.84 -34.04 -8.67
C GLU A 116 -7.72 -34.88 -7.74
N PHE A 117 -8.94 -34.45 -7.39
CA PHE A 117 -9.94 -35.34 -6.79
C PHE A 117 -10.40 -36.35 -7.85
N PRO A 118 -9.94 -37.61 -7.78
CA PRO A 118 -10.49 -38.64 -8.63
C PRO A 118 -11.92 -38.92 -8.14
N LYS A 119 -12.83 -39.18 -9.07
CA LYS A 119 -14.09 -39.86 -8.75
C LYS A 119 -13.75 -41.27 -8.23
N GLU A 120 -13.63 -41.43 -6.93
CA GLU A 120 -14.04 -42.63 -6.21
C GLU A 120 -15.25 -42.16 -5.39
N GLU A 121 -16.47 -42.65 -5.58
CA GLU A 121 -16.92 -44.01 -5.78
C GLU A 121 -18.17 -44.02 -6.69
N ASP A 122 -18.17 -44.89 -7.70
CA ASP A 122 -19.41 -45.50 -8.18
C ASP A 122 -19.08 -46.97 -8.47
N ASN A 123 -18.80 -47.70 -7.39
CA ASN A 123 -18.82 -49.17 -7.40
C ASN A 123 -20.30 -49.59 -7.39
N ALA A 124 -20.85 -49.79 -8.59
CA ALA A 124 -22.13 -50.46 -8.82
C ALA A 124 -21.89 -51.86 -9.39
#